data_AF-A0A7V1MKR9-F1
#
_entry.id   AF-A0A7V1MKR9-F1
#
_cell.length_a   1.000
_cell.length_b   1.000
_cell.length_c   1.000
_cell.angle_alpha   90.00
_cell.angle_beta   90.00
_cell.angle_gamma   90.00
#
_symmetry.space_group_name_H-M   'P 1'
#
loop_
_entity.id
_entity.type
_entity.pdbx_description
1 polymer ?
#
loop_
_entity_poly.entity_id
_entity_poly.type
_entity_poly.pdbx_seq_one_letter_code
_entity_poly.pdbx_strand_id
1 'polypeptide(L)'
;MKNYISVAAILTLLTALAVWISLLTASGKAGGDIIFDRTTADFPVTFSHEDHVGINNLKCKACHPEPFKMQKTDILVYMSDFKKNKTCGLCHKGGRGFAPENNCTLCHVVKSEDTLMYKGMIQFSHYNHVVDGELQCDACHDHIFEPRKTSVSSGLTENELLRDFAGGYFCGACHDGVNLFELVGFFE
;
A
#
# COMPACT_ATOMS: atom_id res chain seq x y z
N MET A 1 -5.99 66.72 12.89
CA MET A 1 -5.05 66.26 11.84
C MET A 1 -4.08 65.19 12.34
N LYS A 2 -3.34 65.39 13.45
CA LYS A 2 -2.42 64.37 14.03
C LYS A 2 -3.06 62.99 14.27
N ASN A 3 -4.26 62.95 14.86
CA ASN A 3 -4.94 61.69 15.19
C ASN A 3 -5.39 60.90 13.93
N TYR A 4 -5.69 61.60 12.83
CA TYR A 4 -6.07 60.97 11.56
C TYR A 4 -4.86 60.33 10.86
N ILE A 5 -3.69 60.96 10.96
CA ILE A 5 -2.43 60.44 10.39
C ILE A 5 -1.99 59.19 11.15
N SER A 6 -2.13 59.18 12.48
CA SER A 6 -1.82 58.01 13.31
C SER A 6 -2.74 56.82 13.06
N VAL A 7 -4.05 57.06 12.89
CA VAL A 7 -5.02 55.99 12.58
C VAL A 7 -4.79 55.42 11.17
N ALA A 8 -4.48 56.27 10.19
CA ALA A 8 -4.16 55.83 8.82
C ALA A 8 -2.88 54.99 8.78
N ALA A 9 -1.84 55.36 9.53
CA ALA A 9 -0.57 54.60 9.59
C ALA A 9 -0.70 53.24 10.29
N ILE A 10 -1.53 53.15 11.33
CA ILE A 10 -1.82 51.87 12.00
C ILE A 10 -2.62 50.94 11.08
N LEU A 11 -3.60 51.49 10.34
CA LEU A 11 -4.41 50.72 9.41
C LEU A 11 -3.59 50.16 8.25
N THR A 12 -2.62 50.93 7.72
CA THR A 12 -1.73 50.45 6.65
C THR A 12 -0.73 49.40 7.14
N LEU A 13 -0.24 49.51 8.38
CA LEU A 13 0.62 48.49 8.98
C LEU A 13 -0.14 47.18 9.24
N LEU A 14 -1.39 47.25 9.70
CA LEU A 14 -2.22 46.06 9.95
C LEU A 14 -2.57 45.34 8.64
N THR A 15 -2.89 46.06 7.57
CA THR A 15 -3.15 45.44 6.27
C THR A 15 -1.88 44.86 5.65
N ALA A 16 -0.72 45.53 5.79
CA ALA A 16 0.56 44.98 5.37
C ALA A 16 0.92 43.70 6.12
N LEU A 17 0.66 43.64 7.44
CA LEU A 17 0.88 42.46 8.26
C LEU A 17 -0.06 41.31 7.86
N ALA A 18 -1.33 41.59 7.58
CA ALA A 18 -2.29 40.59 7.12
C ALA A 18 -1.93 40.02 5.74
N VAL A 19 -1.41 40.86 4.82
CA VAL A 19 -0.88 40.40 3.52
C VAL A 19 0.36 39.53 3.71
N TRP A 20 1.28 39.92 4.59
CA TRP A 20 2.47 39.11 4.91
C TRP A 20 2.11 37.75 5.53
N ILE A 21 1.16 37.70 6.46
CA ILE A 21 0.66 36.45 7.06
C ILE A 21 0.00 35.56 6.00
N SER A 22 -0.75 36.15 5.06
CA SER A 22 -1.40 35.40 3.98
C SER A 22 -0.39 34.79 2.99
N LEU A 23 0.76 35.43 2.75
CA LEU A 23 1.84 34.88 1.94
C LEU A 23 2.58 33.71 2.63
N LEU A 24 2.62 33.68 3.96
CA LEU A 24 3.24 32.59 4.74
C LEU A 24 2.41 31.30 4.71
N THR A 25 1.09 31.38 4.48
CA THR A 25 0.19 30.23 4.50
C THR A 25 -0.05 29.57 3.14
N ALA A 26 0.57 30.07 2.06
CA ALA A 26 0.46 29.48 0.72
C ALA A 26 1.38 28.26 0.55
N SER A 27 1.28 27.27 1.45
CA SER A 27 1.87 25.95 1.22
C SER A 27 1.02 25.23 0.16
N GLY A 28 1.62 25.04 -1.02
CA GLY A 28 0.94 24.44 -2.17
C GLY A 28 0.33 23.09 -1.84
N LYS A 29 -0.91 22.88 -2.30
CA LYS A 29 -1.66 21.63 -2.16
C LYS A 29 -0.83 20.47 -2.73
N ALA A 30 -0.34 19.60 -1.85
CA ALA A 30 0.45 18.43 -2.23
C ALA A 30 -0.47 17.36 -2.82
N GLY A 31 -0.72 17.40 -4.13
CA GLY A 31 -1.12 16.30 -5.04
C GLY A 31 -2.32 15.37 -4.76
N GLY A 32 -2.84 15.30 -3.53
CA GLY A 32 -3.83 14.32 -3.07
C GLY A 32 -3.29 12.88 -3.02
N ASP A 33 -4.06 11.95 -2.47
CA ASP A 33 -3.69 10.53 -2.46
C ASP A 33 -3.94 9.88 -3.82
N ILE A 34 -3.04 8.97 -4.23
CA ILE A 34 -3.15 8.19 -5.47
C ILE A 34 -3.31 6.73 -5.10
N ILE A 35 -4.35 6.07 -5.60
CA ILE A 35 -4.58 4.65 -5.40
C ILE A 35 -4.10 3.88 -6.65
N PHE A 36 -3.18 2.93 -6.44
CA PHE A 36 -2.74 1.95 -7.41
C PHE A 36 -3.54 0.66 -7.23
N ASP A 37 -4.61 0.52 -8.01
CA ASP A 37 -5.59 -0.59 -7.94
C ASP A 37 -5.66 -1.42 -9.23
N ARG A 38 -4.89 -1.03 -10.26
CA ARG A 38 -4.99 -1.59 -11.62
C ARG A 38 -4.19 -2.86 -11.86
N THR A 39 -3.53 -3.39 -10.84
CA THR A 39 -2.89 -4.70 -10.93
C THR A 39 -3.87 -5.78 -10.53
N THR A 40 -3.56 -7.02 -10.86
CA THR A 40 -4.28 -8.17 -10.33
C THR A 40 -4.00 -8.38 -8.84
N ALA A 41 -3.27 -7.52 -8.14
CA ALA A 41 -2.97 -7.71 -6.72
C ALA A 41 -4.23 -7.51 -5.86
N ASP A 42 -4.36 -8.31 -4.80
CA ASP A 42 -5.50 -8.26 -3.86
C ASP A 42 -5.46 -7.01 -2.96
N PHE A 43 -4.30 -6.36 -2.82
CA PHE A 43 -4.13 -5.18 -1.99
C PHE A 43 -3.72 -3.96 -2.82
N PRO A 44 -4.66 -3.02 -3.11
CA PRO A 44 -4.31 -1.78 -3.77
C PRO A 44 -3.36 -0.96 -2.87
N VAL A 45 -2.42 -0.25 -3.49
CA VAL A 45 -1.45 0.59 -2.77
C VAL A 45 -1.87 2.04 -2.84
N THR A 46 -2.01 2.69 -1.70
CA THR A 46 -2.24 4.14 -1.64
C THR A 46 -0.90 4.86 -1.48
N PHE A 47 -0.60 5.76 -2.41
CA PHE A 47 0.49 6.72 -2.32
C PHE A 47 -0.04 8.05 -1.75
N SER A 48 0.52 8.46 -0.62
CA SER A 48 0.20 9.73 0.05
C SER A 48 1.20 10.82 -0.35
N HIS A 49 0.73 11.89 -1.00
CA HIS A 49 1.57 13.06 -1.24
C HIS A 49 1.92 13.79 0.05
N GLU A 50 1.04 13.77 1.05
CA GLU A 50 1.32 14.40 2.34
C GLU A 50 2.49 13.72 3.04
N ASP A 51 2.52 12.38 3.06
CA ASP A 51 3.63 11.65 3.68
C ASP A 51 4.95 11.94 2.97
N HIS A 52 4.94 11.99 1.64
CA HIS A 52 6.17 12.19 0.85
C HIS A 52 6.63 13.65 0.83
N VAL A 53 5.73 14.58 0.52
CA VAL A 53 6.06 16.01 0.29
C VAL A 53 5.91 16.82 1.57
N GLY A 54 4.83 16.63 2.33
CA GLY A 54 4.55 17.37 3.55
C GLY A 54 5.45 16.93 4.70
N ILE A 55 5.30 15.67 5.14
CA ILE A 55 6.00 15.11 6.30
C ILE A 55 7.49 14.89 5.97
N ASN A 56 7.80 14.23 4.85
CA ASN A 56 9.17 13.91 4.46
C ASN A 56 9.88 15.01 3.65
N ASN A 57 9.23 16.16 3.44
CA ASN A 57 9.83 17.35 2.81
C ASN A 57 10.44 17.09 1.41
N LEU A 58 9.93 16.09 0.67
CA LEU A 58 10.39 15.83 -0.69
C LEU A 58 9.93 16.93 -1.63
N LYS A 59 10.87 17.46 -2.41
CA LYS A 59 10.57 18.47 -3.44
C LYS A 59 9.80 17.81 -4.58
N CYS A 60 8.85 18.52 -5.20
CA CYS A 60 8.05 17.99 -6.33
C CYS A 60 8.93 17.42 -7.47
N LYS A 61 10.07 18.06 -7.74
CA LYS A 61 11.06 17.64 -8.74
C LYS A 61 11.79 16.32 -8.43
N ALA A 62 11.62 15.77 -7.22
CA ALA A 62 12.16 14.47 -6.88
C ALA A 62 11.40 13.32 -7.56
N CYS A 63 10.13 13.57 -7.93
CA CYS A 63 9.26 12.58 -8.56
C CYS A 63 8.77 12.99 -9.96
N HIS A 64 8.71 14.30 -10.23
CA HIS A 64 8.18 14.86 -11.48
C HIS A 64 9.25 15.57 -12.32
N PRO A 65 9.17 15.49 -13.66
CA PRO A 65 8.19 14.74 -14.46
C PRO A 65 8.50 13.24 -14.58
N GLU A 66 9.66 12.80 -14.09
CA GLU A 66 10.08 11.40 -14.03
C GLU A 66 10.55 11.06 -12.61
N PRO A 67 10.24 9.85 -12.10
CA PRO A 67 9.56 8.72 -12.75
C PRO A 67 8.04 8.89 -12.98
N PHE A 68 7.41 9.88 -12.35
CA PHE A 68 5.96 10.06 -12.41
C PHE A 68 5.61 11.38 -13.09
N LYS A 69 4.67 11.35 -14.03
CA LYS A 69 4.13 12.59 -14.60
C LYS A 69 3.13 13.21 -13.62
N MET A 70 2.97 14.54 -13.63
CA MET A 70 1.98 15.22 -12.79
C MET A 70 0.54 14.91 -13.20
N GLN A 71 0.34 14.54 -14.47
CA GLN A 71 -0.95 14.06 -14.97
C GLN A 71 -1.18 12.64 -14.49
N LYS A 72 -2.39 12.30 -14.06
CA LYS A 72 -2.75 10.92 -13.71
C LYS A 72 -2.56 10.04 -14.95
N THR A 73 -1.57 9.16 -14.90
CA THR A 73 -1.27 8.20 -15.96
C THR A 73 -1.49 6.78 -15.49
N ASP A 74 -1.82 5.89 -16.43
CA ASP A 74 -1.99 4.46 -16.19
C ASP A 74 -0.64 3.73 -16.15
N ILE A 75 0.23 4.15 -15.24
CA ILE A 75 1.50 3.49 -15.01
C ILE A 75 1.28 2.21 -14.20
N LEU A 76 1.82 1.09 -14.69
CA LEU A 76 1.89 -0.15 -13.93
C LEU A 76 3.20 -0.17 -13.14
N VAL A 77 3.11 -0.53 -11.87
CA VAL A 77 4.25 -0.66 -10.96
C VAL A 77 4.34 -2.11 -10.53
N TYR A 78 5.49 -2.73 -10.75
CA TYR A 78 5.73 -4.12 -10.36
C TYR A 78 6.77 -4.18 -9.24
N MET A 79 6.66 -5.15 -8.33
CA MET A 79 7.72 -5.40 -7.33
C MET A 79 9.08 -5.68 -7.98
N SER A 80 9.09 -6.28 -9.17
CA SER A 80 10.32 -6.51 -9.95
C SER A 80 11.01 -5.23 -10.44
N ASP A 81 10.31 -4.08 -10.43
CA ASP A 81 10.89 -2.78 -10.78
C ASP A 81 11.76 -2.19 -9.66
N PHE A 82 11.60 -2.66 -8.43
CA PHE A 82 12.39 -2.20 -7.29
C PHE A 82 13.87 -2.53 -7.47
N LYS A 83 14.17 -3.75 -7.93
CA LYS A 83 15.54 -4.18 -8.28
C LYS A 83 16.14 -3.37 -9.43
N LYS A 84 15.31 -2.70 -10.23
CA LYS A 84 15.71 -1.87 -11.38
C LYS A 84 15.81 -0.38 -11.05
N ASN A 85 15.63 0.02 -9.78
CA ASN A 85 15.58 1.42 -9.35
C ASN A 85 14.55 2.25 -10.13
N LYS A 86 13.35 1.70 -10.34
CA LYS A 86 12.26 2.40 -11.04
C LYS A 86 11.14 2.73 -10.06
N THR A 87 10.32 3.72 -10.42
CA THR A 87 9.08 4.09 -9.72
C THR A 87 9.30 4.22 -8.20
N CYS A 88 8.64 3.41 -7.38
CA CYS A 88 8.75 3.42 -5.92
C CYS A 88 10.17 3.00 -5.45
N GLY A 89 10.79 2.04 -6.15
CA GLY A 89 12.11 1.52 -5.84
C GLY A 89 13.28 2.46 -6.14
N LEU A 90 13.03 3.65 -6.71
CA LEU A 90 14.04 4.71 -6.76
C LEU A 90 14.51 5.11 -5.35
N CYS A 91 13.58 5.09 -4.38
CA CYS A 91 13.86 5.46 -2.99
C CYS A 91 13.67 4.27 -2.03
N HIS A 92 12.59 3.50 -2.19
CA HIS A 92 12.25 2.38 -1.30
C HIS A 92 13.06 1.13 -1.65
N LYS A 93 14.35 1.13 -1.33
CA LYS A 93 15.28 -0.01 -1.57
C LYS A 93 16.28 -0.19 -0.42
N GLY A 94 15.94 0.28 0.78
CA GLY A 94 16.82 0.24 1.96
C GLY A 94 17.84 1.37 2.01
N GLY A 95 17.44 2.56 1.55
CA GLY A 95 18.31 3.75 1.54
C GLY A 95 17.51 4.99 1.96
N ARG A 96 17.09 5.79 0.96
CA ARG A 96 16.25 6.97 1.23
C ARG A 96 14.87 6.61 1.76
N GLY A 97 14.30 5.49 1.31
CA GLY A 97 13.08 4.89 1.86
C GLY A 97 13.37 3.46 2.32
N PHE A 98 12.42 2.90 3.08
CA PHE A 98 12.48 1.52 3.56
C PHE A 98 12.64 0.51 2.41
N ALA A 99 13.28 -0.62 2.69
CA ALA A 99 13.41 -1.71 1.73
C ALA A 99 12.09 -2.49 1.67
N PRO A 100 11.58 -2.89 0.48
CA PRO A 100 10.31 -3.61 0.39
C PRO A 100 10.35 -4.99 1.03
N GLU A 101 11.54 -5.58 1.17
CA GLU A 101 11.76 -6.87 1.81
C GLU A 101 11.21 -6.82 3.25
N ASN A 102 10.29 -7.74 3.57
CA ASN A 102 9.62 -7.87 4.86
C ASN A 102 8.81 -6.64 5.32
N ASN A 103 8.58 -5.67 4.43
CA ASN A 103 7.82 -4.45 4.72
C ASN A 103 6.60 -4.31 3.79
N CYS A 104 6.06 -5.45 3.34
CA CYS A 104 4.94 -5.51 2.39
C CYS A 104 3.74 -4.68 2.88
N THR A 105 3.44 -4.77 4.17
CA THR A 105 2.28 -4.14 4.83
C THR A 105 2.38 -2.61 4.92
N LEU A 106 3.57 -2.03 4.71
CA LEU A 106 3.72 -0.57 4.66
C LEU A 106 3.10 0.04 3.40
N CYS A 107 2.91 -0.77 2.35
CA CYS A 107 2.24 -0.35 1.10
C CYS A 107 0.96 -1.15 0.84
N HIS A 108 0.99 -2.46 1.04
CA HIS A 108 -0.12 -3.38 0.82
C HIS A 108 -0.87 -3.59 2.13
N VAL A 109 -1.86 -2.74 2.39
CA VAL A 109 -2.62 -2.78 3.65
C VAL A 109 -3.57 -3.98 3.66
N VAL A 110 -3.26 -4.95 4.51
CA VAL A 110 -4.14 -6.08 4.83
C VAL A 110 -5.24 -5.58 5.76
N LYS A 111 -6.49 -5.91 5.45
CA LYS A 111 -7.65 -5.54 6.26
C LYS A 111 -8.34 -6.79 6.80
N SER A 112 -8.98 -6.67 7.95
CA SER A 112 -9.71 -7.77 8.60
C SER A 112 -10.83 -8.34 7.73
N GLU A 113 -11.44 -7.52 6.90
CA GLU A 113 -12.48 -7.91 5.96
C GLU A 113 -11.95 -8.54 4.66
N ASP A 114 -10.63 -8.59 4.46
CA ASP A 114 -10.05 -9.24 3.29
C ASP A 114 -10.20 -10.76 3.40
N THR A 115 -11.25 -11.26 2.76
CA THR A 115 -11.54 -12.68 2.63
C THR A 115 -11.58 -13.05 1.16
N LEU A 116 -10.65 -13.90 0.76
CA LEU A 116 -10.63 -14.51 -0.56
C LEU A 116 -11.47 -15.78 -0.56
N MET A 117 -12.28 -15.93 -1.61
CA MET A 117 -13.07 -17.13 -1.83
C MET A 117 -12.36 -18.02 -2.84
N TYR A 118 -11.81 -19.12 -2.35
CA TYR A 118 -11.24 -20.14 -3.19
C TYR A 118 -12.35 -21.10 -3.68
N LYS A 119 -12.49 -21.25 -5.01
CA LYS A 119 -13.56 -22.01 -5.68
C LYS A 119 -14.99 -21.61 -5.27
N GLY A 120 -15.17 -20.43 -4.67
CA GLY A 120 -16.46 -19.97 -4.14
C GLY A 120 -16.95 -20.72 -2.89
N MET A 121 -16.14 -21.62 -2.34
CA MET A 121 -16.54 -22.49 -1.22
C MET A 121 -15.61 -22.38 -0.02
N ILE A 122 -14.32 -22.17 -0.25
CA ILE A 122 -13.29 -22.17 0.78
C ILE A 122 -12.90 -20.72 1.06
N GLN A 123 -13.06 -20.28 2.31
CA GLN A 123 -12.65 -18.95 2.74
C GLN A 123 -11.18 -18.95 3.13
N PHE A 124 -10.44 -17.92 2.69
CA PHE A 124 -9.08 -17.65 3.12
C PHE A 124 -8.98 -16.18 3.56
N SER A 125 -8.42 -15.93 4.74
CA SER A 125 -8.20 -14.58 5.26
C SER A 125 -6.71 -14.31 5.42
N HIS A 126 -6.21 -13.25 4.79
CA HIS A 126 -4.84 -12.80 5.04
C HIS A 126 -4.65 -12.28 6.46
N TYR A 127 -5.68 -11.69 7.07
CA TYR A 127 -5.61 -11.18 8.44
C TYR A 127 -5.27 -12.29 9.44
N ASN A 128 -6.01 -13.39 9.39
CA ASN A 128 -5.80 -14.50 10.32
C ASN A 128 -4.42 -15.14 10.16
N HIS A 129 -3.87 -15.19 8.94
CA HIS A 129 -2.56 -15.80 8.69
C HIS A 129 -1.40 -14.85 8.99
N VAL A 130 -1.48 -13.59 8.56
CA VAL A 130 -0.37 -12.63 8.61
C VAL A 130 -0.38 -11.81 9.89
N VAL A 131 -1.56 -11.38 10.34
CA VAL A 131 -1.71 -10.50 11.52
C VAL A 131 -1.83 -11.35 12.78
N ASP A 132 -2.80 -12.26 12.84
CA ASP A 132 -3.01 -13.09 14.04
C ASP A 132 -2.03 -14.25 14.12
N GLY A 133 -1.77 -14.90 12.98
CA GLY A 133 -0.84 -16.03 12.86
C GLY A 133 0.62 -15.62 12.74
N GLU A 134 0.93 -14.31 12.72
CA GLU A 134 2.27 -13.74 12.62
C GLU A 134 3.11 -14.25 11.43
N LEU A 135 2.47 -14.82 10.39
CA LEU A 135 3.17 -15.36 9.24
C LEU A 135 3.72 -14.23 8.37
N GLN A 136 4.98 -14.39 7.97
CA GLN A 136 5.61 -13.48 7.02
C GLN A 136 5.02 -13.68 5.62
N CYS A 137 4.98 -12.62 4.82
CA CYS A 137 4.41 -12.67 3.47
C CYS A 137 5.13 -13.68 2.57
N ASP A 138 6.44 -13.85 2.78
CA ASP A 138 7.30 -14.75 2.02
C ASP A 138 7.14 -16.23 2.40
N ALA A 139 6.48 -16.53 3.53
CA ALA A 139 6.10 -17.89 3.89
C ALA A 139 5.16 -18.51 2.85
N CYS A 140 4.37 -17.68 2.17
CA CYS A 140 3.42 -18.10 1.14
C CYS A 140 3.79 -17.59 -0.26
N HIS A 141 4.25 -16.34 -0.36
CA HIS A 141 4.53 -15.69 -1.65
C HIS A 141 6.03 -15.65 -1.96
N ASP A 142 6.48 -15.98 -3.16
CA ASP A 142 5.74 -16.35 -4.37
C ASP A 142 5.75 -17.86 -4.65
N HIS A 143 6.15 -18.66 -3.65
CA HIS A 143 6.43 -20.08 -3.82
C HIS A 143 5.20 -20.99 -3.68
N ILE A 144 4.26 -20.69 -2.79
CA ILE A 144 3.01 -21.45 -2.61
C ILE A 144 1.89 -20.79 -3.42
N PHE A 145 1.79 -19.46 -3.34
CA PHE A 145 0.82 -18.67 -4.07
C PHE A 145 1.49 -17.50 -4.76
N GLU A 146 1.02 -17.16 -5.97
CA GLU A 146 1.37 -15.89 -6.59
C GLU A 146 0.48 -14.77 -6.01
N PRO A 147 1.02 -13.59 -5.68
CA PRO A 147 0.25 -12.50 -5.06
C PRO A 147 -0.65 -11.79 -6.09
N ARG A 148 -1.71 -12.48 -6.49
CA ARG A 148 -2.74 -11.99 -7.42
C ARG A 148 -4.12 -12.60 -7.10
N LYS A 149 -5.17 -11.84 -7.43
CA LYS A 149 -6.60 -12.13 -7.35
C LYS A 149 -7.03 -13.50 -7.89
N THR A 150 -6.26 -14.09 -8.80
CA THR A 150 -6.59 -15.38 -9.42
C THR A 150 -5.45 -16.37 -9.28
N SER A 151 -5.68 -17.45 -8.55
CA SER A 151 -4.70 -18.53 -8.43
C SER A 151 -4.78 -19.49 -9.62
N VAL A 152 -3.68 -20.18 -9.99
CA VAL A 152 -3.73 -21.29 -10.97
C VAL A 152 -4.70 -22.37 -10.50
N SER A 153 -4.73 -22.58 -9.19
CA SER A 153 -5.61 -23.53 -8.52
C SER A 153 -7.11 -23.25 -8.75
N SER A 154 -7.50 -22.01 -9.08
CA SER A 154 -8.87 -21.67 -9.47
C SER A 154 -9.39 -22.45 -10.69
N GLY A 155 -8.50 -22.99 -11.54
CA GLY A 155 -8.84 -23.81 -12.70
C GLY A 155 -8.92 -25.33 -12.45
N LEU A 156 -8.49 -25.83 -11.28
CA LEU A 156 -8.43 -27.26 -10.98
C LEU A 156 -9.82 -27.86 -10.73
N THR A 157 -10.04 -29.13 -11.01
CA THR A 157 -11.22 -29.87 -10.53
C THR A 157 -11.15 -30.11 -9.02
N GLU A 158 -12.26 -30.51 -8.40
CA GLU A 158 -12.31 -30.84 -6.96
C GLU A 158 -11.35 -31.98 -6.61
N ASN A 159 -11.29 -33.04 -7.43
CA ASN A 159 -10.37 -34.16 -7.21
C ASN A 159 -8.90 -33.76 -7.35
N GLU A 160 -8.58 -32.88 -8.31
CA GLU A 160 -7.22 -32.35 -8.46
C GLU A 160 -6.83 -31.49 -7.26
N LEU A 161 -7.74 -30.62 -6.80
CA LEU A 161 -7.53 -29.83 -5.61
C LEU A 161 -7.28 -30.70 -4.37
N LEU A 162 -8.11 -31.73 -4.15
CA LEU A 162 -7.96 -32.63 -3.01
C LEU A 162 -6.66 -33.41 -3.08
N ARG A 163 -6.28 -33.88 -4.27
CA ARG A 163 -5.00 -34.56 -4.50
C ARG A 163 -3.82 -33.63 -4.22
N ASP A 164 -3.86 -32.41 -4.74
CA ASP A 164 -2.78 -31.44 -4.58
C ASP A 164 -2.69 -31.01 -3.10
N PHE A 165 -3.82 -30.80 -2.43
CA PHE A 165 -3.86 -30.56 -0.99
C PHE A 165 -3.23 -31.71 -0.20
N ALA A 166 -3.65 -32.96 -0.45
CA ALA A 166 -3.09 -34.15 0.20
C ALA A 166 -1.60 -34.36 -0.15
N GLY A 167 -1.15 -33.85 -1.30
CA GLY A 167 0.23 -33.85 -1.74
C GLY A 167 1.10 -32.73 -1.14
N GLY A 168 0.54 -31.89 -0.25
CA GLY A 168 1.27 -30.80 0.39
C GLY A 168 1.35 -29.52 -0.45
N TYR A 169 0.50 -29.36 -1.47
CA TYR A 169 0.43 -28.14 -2.28
C TYR A 169 -0.64 -27.17 -1.76
N PHE A 170 -0.49 -25.89 -2.08
CA PHE A 170 -1.41 -24.82 -1.69
C PHE A 170 -1.63 -24.79 -0.16
N CYS A 171 -2.89 -24.85 0.30
CA CYS A 171 -3.21 -24.90 1.73
C CYS A 171 -2.58 -26.11 2.42
N GLY A 172 -2.41 -27.23 1.71
CA GLY A 172 -1.84 -28.47 2.24
C GLY A 172 -0.35 -28.36 2.61
N ALA A 173 0.35 -27.32 2.15
CA ALA A 173 1.73 -27.05 2.55
C ALA A 173 1.88 -26.79 4.06
N CYS A 174 0.79 -26.42 4.73
CA CYS A 174 0.74 -26.22 6.18
C CYS A 174 -0.45 -26.93 6.85
N HIS A 175 -1.58 -27.08 6.15
CA HIS A 175 -2.75 -27.81 6.61
C HIS A 175 -2.69 -29.29 6.17
N ASP A 176 -1.74 -30.05 6.69
CA ASP A 176 -1.48 -31.45 6.29
C ASP A 176 -2.06 -32.50 7.26
N GLY A 177 -2.79 -32.04 8.28
CA GLY A 177 -3.37 -32.92 9.30
C GLY A 177 -2.35 -33.43 10.34
N VAL A 178 -1.07 -33.02 10.35
CA VAL A 178 -0.25 -33.26 11.56
C VAL A 178 -0.55 -32.26 12.69
N ASN A 179 -1.29 -31.19 12.37
CA ASN A 179 -1.91 -30.25 13.32
C ASN A 179 -3.43 -30.50 13.49
N LEU A 180 -3.82 -31.77 13.57
CA LEU A 180 -5.20 -32.30 13.62
C LEU A 180 -6.14 -31.73 14.71
N PHE A 181 -5.72 -30.79 15.55
CA PHE A 181 -6.55 -30.20 16.60
C PHE A 181 -7.38 -28.99 16.13
N GLU A 182 -7.01 -28.31 15.04
CA GLU A 182 -7.66 -27.04 14.64
C GLU A 182 -8.78 -27.16 13.60
N LEU A 183 -8.84 -28.22 12.78
CA LEU A 183 -9.89 -28.34 11.76
C LEU A 183 -11.27 -28.74 12.33
N VAL A 184 -11.31 -29.23 13.57
CA VAL A 184 -12.54 -29.62 14.28
C VAL A 184 -13.03 -28.56 15.26
N GLY A 185 -12.25 -27.50 15.53
CA GLY A 185 -12.57 -26.49 16.55
C GLY A 185 -13.44 -25.30 16.11
N PHE A 186 -13.79 -25.19 14.83
CA PHE A 186 -14.56 -24.05 14.28
C PHE A 186 -16.04 -24.35 14.02
N PHE A 187 -16.53 -25.55 14.37
CA PHE A 187 -17.93 -25.95 14.19
C PHE A 187 -18.64 -26.38 15.48
N GLU A 188 -18.18 -25.92 16.65
CA GLU A 188 -19.00 -25.94 17.89
C GLU A 188 -19.59 -24.57 18.19
#